data_AF-A0A957BP72-F1
#
_entry.id   AF-A0A957BP72-F1
#
_cell.length_a   1.000
_cell.length_b   1.000
_cell.length_c   1.000
_cell.angle_alpha   90.00
_cell.angle_beta   90.00
_cell.angle_gamma   90.00
#
_symmetry.space_group_name_H-M   'P 1'
#
loop_
_entity.id
_entity.type
_entity.pdbx_description
1 polymer ?
#
loop_
_entity_poly.entity_id
_entity_poly.type
_entity_poly.pdbx_seq_one_letter_code
_entity_poly.pdbx_strand_id
1 'polypeptide(L)'
;AKMQGISLNPSEITGMCGRLRCCLVYEYEQYVQARAQLPKRNKRIGTPHGEGKVVDVHPLQDAVTVYVGESYHLVAREELIPLEELEALAKKAKEPCDKHGDGPCECGAKPGKQADEETVSDDSSPEGAE
;
A
#
# COMPACT_ATOMS: atom_id res chain seq x y z
N ALA A 1 21.52 -11.66 8.69
CA ALA A 1 21.06 -12.86 7.93
C ALA A 1 19.54 -12.88 7.71
N LYS A 2 18.71 -13.46 8.60
CA LYS A 2 17.24 -13.61 8.37
C LYS A 2 16.53 -12.31 8.01
N MET A 3 16.86 -11.21 8.71
CA MET A 3 16.26 -9.91 8.41
C MET A 3 16.72 -9.33 7.07
N GLN A 4 17.95 -9.60 6.64
CA GLN A 4 18.54 -9.12 5.39
C GLN A 4 18.16 -10.00 4.17
N GLY A 5 17.31 -11.02 4.33
CA GLY A 5 16.95 -11.94 3.24
C GLY A 5 18.07 -12.91 2.84
N ILE A 6 19.13 -13.00 3.65
CA ILE A 6 20.25 -13.92 3.41
C ILE A 6 19.88 -15.27 4.01
N SER A 7 20.02 -16.31 3.20
CA SER A 7 19.83 -17.70 3.60
C SER A 7 20.66 -18.05 4.84
N LEU A 8 20.13 -18.94 5.68
CA LEU A 8 20.79 -19.37 6.93
C LEU A 8 21.77 -20.52 6.72
N ASN A 9 22.04 -20.92 5.47
CA ASN A 9 23.02 -21.97 5.19
C ASN A 9 24.41 -21.53 5.67
N PRO A 10 25.12 -22.36 6.46
CA PRO A 10 26.43 -22.02 7.01
C PRO A 10 27.44 -21.55 5.97
N SER A 11 27.47 -22.15 4.78
CA SER A 11 28.38 -21.76 3.69
C SER A 11 28.13 -20.35 3.15
N GLU A 12 26.89 -19.83 3.27
CA GLU A 12 26.50 -18.51 2.75
C GLU A 12 26.73 -17.40 3.79
N ILE A 13 26.69 -17.72 5.08
CA ILE A 13 26.79 -16.73 6.19
C ILE A 13 28.13 -16.78 6.95
N THR A 14 28.90 -17.85 6.79
CA THR A 14 30.18 -18.04 7.50
C THR A 14 31.33 -17.56 6.61
N GLY A 15 32.25 -16.80 7.20
CA GLY A 15 33.49 -16.39 6.56
C GLY A 15 34.51 -17.53 6.51
N MET A 16 35.60 -17.34 5.77
CA MET A 16 36.71 -18.30 5.70
C MET A 16 37.32 -18.62 7.07
N CYS A 17 37.16 -17.72 8.04
CA CYS A 17 37.59 -17.88 9.42
C CYS A 17 36.64 -18.74 10.30
N GLY A 18 35.58 -19.32 9.74
CA GLY A 18 34.63 -20.18 10.48
C GLY A 18 33.67 -19.43 11.42
N ARG A 19 33.68 -18.08 11.38
CA ARG A 19 32.75 -17.22 12.13
C ARG A 19 31.77 -16.55 11.17
N LEU A 20 30.66 -16.02 11.69
CA LEU A 20 29.72 -15.20 10.91
C LEU A 20 30.46 -14.07 10.17
N ARG A 21 30.12 -13.85 8.89
CA ARG A 21 30.72 -12.79 8.07
C ARG A 21 30.57 -11.44 8.79
N CYS A 22 31.68 -10.78 9.06
CA CYS A 22 31.72 -9.49 9.76
C CYS A 22 30.93 -8.39 9.02
N CYS A 23 30.86 -8.46 7.69
CA CYS A 23 30.05 -7.55 6.86
C CYS A 23 28.57 -7.57 7.24
N LEU A 24 28.03 -8.74 7.64
CA LEU A 24 26.62 -8.86 8.04
C LEU A 24 26.29 -8.03 9.28
N VAL A 25 27.25 -7.88 10.18
CA VAL A 25 27.11 -7.07 11.41
C VAL A 25 27.32 -5.60 11.07
N TYR A 26 28.35 -5.29 10.29
CA TYR A 26 28.65 -3.92 9.88
C TYR A 26 27.49 -3.25 9.12
N GLU A 27 26.84 -3.99 8.22
CA GLU A 27 25.73 -3.49 7.40
C GLU A 27 24.36 -3.58 8.10
N TYR A 28 24.28 -4.20 9.28
CA TYR A 28 23.02 -4.46 9.96
C TYR A 28 22.27 -3.19 10.32
N GLU A 29 22.97 -2.21 10.92
CA GLU A 29 22.35 -0.96 11.35
C GLU A 29 21.81 -0.16 10.16
N GLN A 30 22.60 -0.06 9.09
CA GLN A 30 22.19 0.59 7.84
C GLN A 30 20.98 -0.11 7.22
N TYR A 31 20.98 -1.44 7.20
CA TYR A 31 19.85 -2.22 6.70
C TYR A 31 18.56 -1.94 7.49
N VAL A 32 18.63 -1.90 8.83
CA VAL A 32 17.48 -1.63 9.70
C VAL A 32 16.94 -0.23 9.46
N GLN A 33 17.81 0.77 9.36
CA GLN A 33 17.43 2.16 9.10
C GLN A 33 16.76 2.30 7.72
N ALA A 34 17.38 1.77 6.66
CA ALA A 34 16.82 1.82 5.32
C ALA A 34 15.46 1.11 5.22
N ARG A 35 15.33 -0.07 5.86
CA ARG A 35 14.06 -0.81 5.87
C ARG A 35 12.94 -0.10 6.64
N ALA A 36 13.27 0.75 7.61
CA ALA A 36 12.27 1.53 8.35
C ALA A 36 11.66 2.66 7.50
N GLN A 37 12.39 3.16 6.49
CA GLN A 37 11.94 4.23 5.60
C GLN A 37 11.10 3.72 4.42
N LEU A 38 11.22 2.43 4.08
CA LEU A 38 10.50 1.83 2.96
C LEU A 38 9.12 1.26 3.39
N PRO A 39 8.12 1.26 2.50
CA PRO A 39 6.82 0.68 2.80
C PRO A 39 6.92 -0.84 2.99
N LYS A 40 6.04 -1.38 3.84
CA LYS A 40 5.98 -2.83 4.11
C LYS A 40 5.48 -3.58 2.87
N ARG A 41 5.99 -4.81 2.69
CA ARG A 41 5.43 -5.78 1.73
C ARG A 41 3.92 -5.90 1.91
N ASN A 42 3.21 -6.09 0.80
CA ASN A 42 1.75 -6.14 0.68
C ASN A 42 0.99 -4.82 0.92
N LYS A 43 1.66 -3.71 1.24
CA LYS A 43 0.98 -2.40 1.26
C LYS A 43 0.62 -2.00 -0.18
N ARG A 44 -0.56 -1.43 -0.39
CA ARG A 44 -0.84 -0.71 -1.65
C ARG A 44 -0.10 0.63 -1.59
N ILE A 45 0.29 1.20 -2.72
CA ILE A 45 0.91 2.53 -2.84
C ILE A 45 0.61 3.12 -4.22
N GLY A 46 0.68 4.45 -4.35
CA GLY A 46 0.72 5.09 -5.65
C GLY A 46 2.13 5.05 -6.22
N THR A 47 2.23 4.88 -7.54
CA THR A 47 3.50 4.94 -8.28
C THR A 47 3.29 5.75 -9.57
N PRO A 48 4.35 6.19 -10.27
CA PRO A 48 4.22 6.87 -11.56
C PRO A 48 3.48 6.04 -12.62
N HIS A 49 3.43 4.72 -12.44
CA HIS A 49 2.74 3.78 -13.33
C HIS A 49 1.29 3.51 -12.93
N GLY A 50 0.81 4.09 -11.82
CA GLY A 50 -0.52 3.87 -11.25
C GLY A 50 -0.49 3.28 -9.85
N GLU A 51 -1.67 2.89 -9.33
CA GLU A 51 -1.78 2.22 -8.04
C GLU A 51 -1.29 0.78 -8.12
N GLY A 52 -0.43 0.38 -7.19
CA GLY A 52 0.14 -0.96 -7.16
C GLY A 52 0.32 -1.51 -5.75
N LYS A 53 0.64 -2.80 -5.69
CA LYS A 53 0.91 -3.52 -4.43
C LYS A 53 2.41 -3.81 -4.31
N VAL A 54 3.01 -3.47 -3.17
CA VAL A 54 4.41 -3.80 -2.89
C VAL A 54 4.56 -5.31 -2.77
N VAL A 55 5.34 -5.91 -3.66
CA VAL A 55 5.67 -7.34 -3.66
C VAL A 55 7.00 -7.57 -2.93
N ASP A 56 7.98 -6.72 -3.19
CA ASP A 56 9.28 -6.81 -2.56
C ASP A 56 9.87 -5.44 -2.16
N VAL A 57 10.82 -5.46 -1.23
CA VAL A 57 11.47 -4.28 -0.66
C VAL A 57 12.98 -4.50 -0.73
N HIS A 58 13.69 -3.52 -1.26
CA HIS A 58 15.15 -3.56 -1.48
C HIS A 58 15.84 -2.45 -0.68
N PRO A 59 16.08 -2.63 0.65
CA PRO A 59 16.64 -1.58 1.50
C PRO A 59 18.00 -1.04 1.05
N LEU A 60 18.85 -1.88 0.45
CA LEU A 60 20.18 -1.45 -0.02
C LEU A 60 20.12 -0.68 -1.35
N GLN A 61 19.01 -0.77 -2.09
CA GLN A 61 18.79 -0.03 -3.34
C GLN A 61 17.84 1.16 -3.15
N ASP A 62 17.37 1.39 -1.92
CA ASP A 62 16.35 2.37 -1.57
C ASP A 62 15.11 2.34 -2.50
N ALA A 63 14.69 1.12 -2.84
CA ALA A 63 13.66 0.87 -3.84
C ALA A 63 12.70 -0.26 -3.42
N VAL A 64 11.55 -0.33 -4.08
CA VAL A 64 10.54 -1.38 -3.89
C VAL A 64 10.11 -1.95 -5.23
N THR A 65 9.79 -3.24 -5.24
CA THR A 65 9.15 -3.89 -6.39
C THR A 65 7.64 -3.84 -6.19
N VAL A 66 6.95 -3.19 -7.11
CA VAL A 66 5.51 -2.97 -7.08
C VAL A 66 4.87 -3.74 -8.23
N TYR A 67 3.76 -4.40 -7.95
CA TYR A 67 2.91 -5.01 -8.97
C TYR A 67 1.78 -4.04 -9.31
N VAL A 68 1.76 -3.59 -10.57
CA VAL A 68 0.78 -2.63 -11.10
C VAL A 68 0.14 -3.27 -12.33
N GLY A 69 -1.19 -3.48 -12.30
CA GLY A 69 -1.92 -4.16 -13.37
C GLY A 69 -1.47 -5.62 -13.56
N GLU A 70 -0.57 -5.85 -14.52
CA GLU A 70 -0.03 -7.16 -14.90
C GLU A 70 1.51 -7.20 -14.92
N SER A 71 2.19 -6.11 -14.52
CA SER A 71 3.65 -5.98 -14.59
C SER A 71 4.29 -5.63 -13.26
N TYR A 72 5.56 -6.03 -13.10
CA TYR A 72 6.40 -5.69 -11.97
C TYR A 72 7.28 -4.50 -12.31
N HIS A 73 7.26 -3.47 -11.48
CA HIS A 73 8.07 -2.27 -11.62
C HIS A 73 8.98 -2.10 -10.41
N LEU A 74 10.27 -1.83 -10.65
CA LEU A 74 11.19 -1.36 -9.62
C LEU A 74 11.02 0.15 -9.51
N VAL A 75 10.58 0.63 -8.36
CA VAL A 75 10.31 2.04 -8.11
C VAL A 75 11.17 2.51 -6.94
N ALA A 76 11.93 3.59 -7.13
CA ALA A 76 12.74 4.22 -6.09
C ALA A 76 11.83 4.86 -5.02
N ARG A 77 12.32 5.01 -3.78
CA ARG A 77 11.49 5.54 -2.70
C ARG A 77 10.93 6.94 -2.98
N GLU A 78 11.67 7.77 -3.71
CA GLU A 78 11.33 9.16 -3.99
C GLU A 78 10.10 9.29 -4.91
N GLU A 79 9.85 8.25 -5.71
CA GLU A 79 8.74 8.20 -6.67
C GLU A 79 7.49 7.55 -6.06
N LEU A 80 7.57 7.06 -4.83
CA LEU A 80 6.44 6.44 -4.15
C LEU A 80 5.50 7.52 -3.64
N ILE A 81 4.23 7.43 -4.05
CA ILE A 81 3.17 8.32 -3.58
C ILE A 81 2.49 7.62 -2.39
N PRO A 82 2.59 8.15 -1.16
CA PRO A 82 1.97 7.53 0.02
C PRO A 82 0.45 7.51 -0.11
N LEU A 83 -0.15 6.31 0.02
CA LEU A 83 -1.62 6.13 0.00
C LEU A 83 -2.37 6.95 1.07
N GLU A 84 -1.68 7.42 2.10
CA GLU A 84 -2.30 8.24 3.16
C GLU A 84 -2.85 9.56 2.60
N GLU A 85 -2.25 10.10 1.52
CA GLU A 85 -2.80 11.24 0.79
C GLU A 85 -4.08 10.88 0.03
N LEU A 86 -4.13 9.71 -0.60
CA LEU A 86 -5.31 9.23 -1.35
C LEU A 86 -6.46 8.81 -0.42
N GLU A 87 -6.17 8.15 0.71
CA GLU A 87 -7.16 7.72 1.70
C GLU A 87 -7.72 8.91 2.49
N ALA A 88 -6.89 9.92 2.84
CA ALA A 88 -7.36 11.12 3.52
C ALA A 88 -8.27 11.98 2.62
N LEU A 89 -7.99 12.05 1.32
CA LEU A 89 -8.86 12.71 0.34
C LEU A 89 -10.18 11.96 0.15
N ALA A 90 -10.14 10.63 0.08
CA ALA A 90 -11.36 9.81 0.00
C ALA A 90 -12.22 9.90 1.27
N LYS A 91 -11.60 10.02 2.46
CA LYS A 91 -12.33 10.23 3.72
C LYS A 91 -12.95 11.62 3.81
N LYS A 92 -12.19 12.68 3.50
CA LYS A 92 -12.73 14.05 3.46
C LYS A 92 -13.83 14.25 2.42
N ALA A 93 -13.81 13.48 1.32
CA ALA A 93 -14.88 13.47 0.33
C ALA A 93 -16.13 12.69 0.78
N LYS A 94 -15.98 11.74 1.73
CA LYS A 94 -17.07 10.94 2.29
C LYS A 94 -17.64 11.48 3.60
N GLU A 95 -16.91 12.32 4.31
CA GLU A 95 -17.41 13.01 5.49
C GLU A 95 -18.52 13.99 5.05
N PRO A 96 -19.78 13.73 5.41
CA PRO A 96 -20.83 14.70 5.15
C PRO A 96 -20.49 15.96 5.93
N CYS A 97 -20.71 17.12 5.31
CA CYS A 97 -20.64 18.39 6.02
C CYS A 97 -21.46 18.32 7.32
N ASP A 98 -20.81 18.31 8.49
CA ASP A 98 -21.44 18.34 9.82
C ASP A 98 -22.21 19.65 10.11
N LYS A 99 -22.27 20.57 9.14
CA LYS A 99 -22.98 21.85 9.24
C LYS A 99 -24.28 21.89 8.43
N HIS A 100 -25.01 20.79 8.33
CA HIS A 100 -26.40 20.80 7.83
C HIS A 100 -27.35 20.15 8.84
N GLY A 101 -27.73 20.90 9.87
CA GLY A 101 -29.15 20.90 10.26
C GLY A 101 -29.94 21.63 9.18
N ASP A 102 -31.26 21.39 9.07
CA ASP A 102 -32.22 21.83 8.03
C ASP A 102 -32.23 23.34 7.66
N GLY A 103 -31.09 23.88 7.24
CA GLY A 103 -30.88 25.27 6.89
C GLY A 103 -29.98 25.40 5.66
N PRO A 104 -30.23 26.37 4.78
CA PRO A 104 -29.49 26.54 3.53
C PRO A 104 -28.04 26.94 3.78
N CYS A 105 -27.10 26.21 3.18
CA CYS A 105 -25.67 26.55 3.18
C CYS A 105 -25.31 27.46 2.00
N GLU A 106 -24.51 28.50 2.24
CA GLU A 106 -23.93 29.37 1.21
C GLU A 106 -22.73 28.75 0.47
N CYS A 107 -22.47 27.45 0.65
CA CYS A 107 -21.39 26.71 0.01
C CYS A 107 -21.71 26.20 -1.41
N GLY A 108 -22.91 26.46 -1.93
CA GLY A 108 -23.30 26.16 -3.32
C GLY A 108 -23.54 24.68 -3.65
N ALA A 109 -23.33 23.75 -2.71
CA ALA A 109 -23.66 22.34 -2.88
C ALA A 109 -25.09 22.04 -2.41
N LYS A 110 -25.88 21.32 -3.23
CA LYS A 110 -27.23 20.88 -2.83
C LYS A 110 -27.14 19.80 -1.74
N PRO A 111 -27.97 19.85 -0.69
CA PRO A 111 -28.03 18.78 0.30
C PRO A 111 -28.72 17.55 -0.28
N GLY A 112 -28.20 16.36 0.05
CA GLY A 112 -28.91 15.09 -0.16
C GLY A 112 -28.56 14.29 -1.41
N LYS A 113 -27.28 13.94 -1.62
CA LYS A 113 -26.95 12.71 -2.34
C LYS A 113 -26.33 11.72 -1.36
N GLN A 114 -27.20 10.92 -0.72
CA GLN A 114 -26.76 9.66 -0.14
C GLN A 114 -26.20 8.83 -1.31
N ALA A 115 -24.93 8.42 -1.21
CA ALA A 115 -24.36 7.45 -2.13
C ALA A 115 -25.17 6.16 -1.97
N ASP A 116 -25.82 5.75 -3.05
CA ASP A 116 -26.61 4.52 -3.12
C ASP A 116 -25.74 3.32 -2.76
N GLU A 117 -26.25 2.57 -1.79
CA GLU A 117 -25.86 1.22 -1.45
C GLU A 117 -26.44 0.32 -2.55
N GLU A 118 -25.62 -0.12 -3.51
CA GLU A 118 -26.02 -1.16 -4.48
C GLU A 118 -26.23 -2.47 -3.71
N THR A 119 -27.46 -2.60 -3.22
CA THR A 119 -28.09 -3.83 -2.76
C THR A 119 -28.36 -4.69 -3.98
N VAL A 120 -27.53 -5.70 -4.22
CA VAL A 120 -27.89 -6.82 -5.09
C VAL A 120 -28.90 -7.66 -4.31
N SER A 121 -30.18 -7.33 -4.45
CA SER A 121 -31.30 -8.15 -3.99
C SER A 121 -31.61 -9.23 -5.03
N ASP A 122 -31.34 -10.47 -4.63
CA ASP A 122 -32.04 -11.68 -5.07
C ASP A 122 -33.55 -11.52 -4.83
N ASP A 123 -34.40 -11.73 -5.86
CA ASP A 123 -35.67 -12.49 -5.71
C ASP A 123 -36.39 -12.73 -7.06
N SER A 124 -36.49 -14.02 -7.39
CA SER A 124 -37.64 -14.80 -7.91
C SER A 124 -38.87 -14.13 -8.56
N SER A 125 -39.29 -14.78 -9.66
CA SER A 125 -40.58 -14.83 -10.40
C SER A 125 -41.84 -14.11 -9.88
N PRO A 126 -42.76 -13.76 -10.81
CA PRO A 126 -44.10 -14.37 -10.75
C PRO A 126 -44.75 -14.74 -12.10
N GLU A 127 -45.92 -15.37 -11.96
CA GLU A 127 -46.77 -16.19 -12.84
C GLU A 127 -47.43 -15.55 -14.09
N GLY A 128 -47.69 -16.39 -15.11
CA GLY A 128 -49.04 -16.68 -15.64
C GLY A 128 -49.73 -15.76 -16.68
N ALA A 129 -49.93 -16.28 -17.91
CA ALA A 129 -51.04 -16.10 -18.88
C ALA A 129 -50.56 -16.67 -20.24
N GLU A 130 -51.18 -17.58 -20.99
CA GLU A 130 -52.54 -18.14 -21.16
C GLU A 130 -52.40 -19.64 -21.53
#